data_AF-A0A0K8T8F2-F1
#
_entry.id   AF-A0A0K8T8F2-F1
#
_cell.length_a   1.000
_cell.length_b   1.000
_cell.length_c   1.000
_cell.angle_alpha   90.00
_cell.angle_beta   90.00
_cell.angle_gamma   90.00
#
_symmetry.space_group_name_H-M   'P 1'
#
loop_
_entity.id
_entity.type
_entity.pdbx_description
1 polymer ?
#
loop_
_entity_poly.entity_id
_entity_poly.type
_entity_poly.pdbx_seq_one_letter_code
_entity_poly.pdbx_strand_id
1 'polypeptide(L)'
;MNSLSQLSEEKSRMEALFQADKKQMRSEKLQVENKVKELELRLEHETRSHLAEMENFKSKLIIERHQREKEHNDHGVMIRELQKVMSEERGRREKAESSLETTKNELQRTTEKFHSATKEAADATGQLEAFKQKMNDSKQSSGMTYTKLQQELNLLKQQHLLVTQEEQEKIKEAEEKSKRLAAAHEVRVANLEARLAELSETVGLYDRLRQNDQIAIEKLKDRLVQLEKEHGEEKSDSSSEDIVDKLRHIKRSIELSSLTSEKPIDLKALFFEIFEDNNVTLDVHKQCHEEFDQLKREFDQYRQQFCITQQSPSQSYHPEGSKEQEWKSQIKKYNERILNLHSQMEDMECKHKKELDSHKKFYLQQLEKHTEKLADAESLRKHQVMNLESQLAKQRERFMQVVDEKDQELTDLRESLTSLAPRRVSTDKITEGDGMVLHYSEELARRDVELSRLRKEKLKLENELRDVRRELAQLVSHEQHLTSLLQSQLQRFEQCQSREGANLEYLKNVVFNFLLSSDSGSKTHMLNAITAVLKFTDAEKSKIVQQSWWHKPHTQK
;
A
#
# COMPACT_ATOMS: atom_id res chain seq x y z
N MET A 1 39.89 -94.74 -21.31
CA MET A 1 39.09 -94.34 -20.13
C MET A 1 39.28 -92.87 -19.75
N ASN A 2 40.49 -92.31 -19.78
CA ASN A 2 40.74 -90.91 -19.34
C ASN A 2 40.18 -89.80 -20.27
N SER A 3 40.07 -90.04 -21.59
CA SER A 3 39.58 -89.04 -22.54
C SER A 3 38.09 -88.73 -22.42
N LEU A 4 37.25 -89.73 -22.11
CA LEU A 4 35.81 -89.56 -21.91
C LEU A 4 35.48 -88.78 -20.62
N SER A 5 36.27 -88.97 -19.57
CA SER A 5 36.12 -88.23 -18.31
C SER A 5 36.44 -86.75 -18.50
N GLN A 6 37.52 -86.44 -19.22
CA GLN A 6 37.89 -85.04 -19.54
C GLN A 6 36.82 -84.34 -20.38
N LEU A 7 36.30 -85.01 -21.42
CA LEU A 7 35.20 -84.45 -22.23
C LEU A 7 33.90 -84.28 -21.43
N SER A 8 33.61 -85.18 -20.48
CA SER A 8 32.45 -85.04 -19.59
C SER A 8 32.61 -83.87 -18.61
N GLU A 9 33.82 -83.68 -18.07
CA GLU A 9 34.12 -82.56 -17.17
C GLU A 9 34.10 -81.23 -17.91
N GLU A 10 34.67 -81.18 -19.13
CA GLU A 10 34.66 -79.99 -19.97
C GLU A 10 33.23 -79.62 -20.43
N LYS A 11 32.41 -80.62 -20.80
CA LYS A 11 30.98 -80.43 -21.06
C LYS A 11 30.23 -79.90 -19.84
N SER A 12 30.49 -80.46 -18.66
CA SER A 12 29.85 -80.00 -17.41
C SER A 12 30.28 -78.57 -17.05
N ARG A 13 31.55 -78.20 -17.27
CA ARG A 13 32.04 -76.83 -17.07
C ARG A 13 31.37 -75.86 -18.06
N MET A 14 31.30 -76.22 -19.34
CA MET A 14 30.62 -75.40 -20.35
C MET A 14 29.13 -75.24 -20.04
N GLU A 15 28.46 -76.29 -19.59
CA GLU A 15 27.04 -76.23 -19.21
C GLU A 15 26.83 -75.37 -17.96
N ALA A 16 27.71 -75.45 -16.96
CA ALA A 16 27.68 -74.58 -15.78
C ALA A 16 27.92 -73.10 -16.15
N LEU A 17 28.88 -72.81 -17.03
CA LEU A 17 29.14 -71.46 -17.54
C LEU A 17 27.93 -70.92 -18.31
N PHE A 18 27.31 -71.73 -19.17
CA PHE A 18 26.11 -71.32 -19.90
C PHE A 18 24.92 -71.02 -18.97
N GLN A 19 24.72 -71.82 -17.92
CA GLN A 19 23.67 -71.54 -16.93
C GLN A 19 23.96 -70.29 -16.11
N ALA A 20 25.22 -70.05 -15.75
CA ALA A 20 25.65 -68.84 -15.07
C ALA A 20 25.42 -67.60 -15.94
N ASP A 21 25.84 -67.65 -17.21
CA ASP A 21 25.64 -66.58 -18.19
C ASP A 21 24.15 -66.32 -18.44
N LYS A 22 23.34 -67.37 -18.63
CA LYS A 22 21.88 -67.25 -18.76
C LYS A 22 21.23 -66.60 -17.53
N LYS A 23 21.72 -66.91 -16.32
CA LYS A 23 21.23 -66.28 -15.08
C LYS A 23 21.67 -64.82 -15.00
N GLN A 24 22.91 -64.53 -15.38
CA GLN A 24 23.45 -63.18 -15.46
C GLN A 24 22.62 -62.33 -16.43
N MET A 25 22.44 -62.77 -17.68
CA MET A 25 21.64 -62.08 -18.69
C MET A 25 20.19 -61.85 -18.25
N ARG A 26 19.58 -62.80 -17.52
CA ARG A 26 18.24 -62.59 -16.91
C ARG A 26 18.25 -61.53 -15.83
N SER A 27 19.28 -61.50 -14.98
CA SER A 27 19.41 -60.49 -13.93
C SER A 27 19.67 -59.10 -14.51
N GLU A 28 20.52 -58.99 -15.53
CA GLU A 28 20.79 -57.74 -16.26
C GLU A 28 19.52 -57.24 -16.96
N LYS A 29 18.79 -58.13 -17.64
CA LYS A 29 17.49 -57.79 -18.24
C LYS A 29 16.51 -57.24 -17.20
N LEU A 30 16.38 -57.89 -16.04
CA LEU A 30 15.49 -57.44 -14.97
C LEU A 30 15.93 -56.09 -14.38
N GLN A 31 17.23 -55.86 -14.23
CA GLN A 31 17.77 -54.57 -13.78
C GLN A 31 17.46 -53.46 -14.79
N VAL A 32 17.63 -53.71 -16.09
CA VAL A 32 17.29 -52.75 -17.14
C VAL A 32 15.77 -52.48 -17.16
N GLU A 33 14.93 -53.51 -17.07
CA GLU A 33 13.46 -53.33 -17.01
C GLU A 33 13.03 -52.51 -15.78
N ASN A 34 13.63 -52.76 -14.61
CA ASN A 34 13.37 -51.96 -13.42
C ASN A 34 13.85 -50.51 -13.58
N LYS A 35 14.99 -50.31 -14.25
CA LYS A 35 15.50 -48.96 -14.51
C LYS A 35 14.63 -48.19 -15.49
N VAL A 36 14.13 -48.85 -16.53
CA VAL A 36 13.16 -48.26 -17.47
C VAL A 36 11.90 -47.83 -16.74
N LYS A 37 11.31 -48.70 -15.91
CA LYS A 37 10.12 -48.36 -15.11
C LYS A 37 10.37 -47.19 -14.15
N GLU A 38 11.52 -47.15 -13.49
CA GLU A 38 11.90 -46.03 -12.62
C GLU A 38 12.00 -44.71 -13.40
N LEU A 39 12.61 -44.75 -14.58
CA LEU A 39 12.75 -43.57 -15.45
C LEU A 39 11.40 -43.11 -16.02
N GLU A 40 10.51 -44.03 -16.38
CA GLU A 40 9.14 -43.74 -16.81
C GLU A 40 8.34 -43.05 -15.69
N LEU A 41 8.39 -43.58 -14.46
CA LEU A 41 7.72 -42.97 -13.31
C LEU A 41 8.27 -41.58 -12.97
N ARG A 42 9.60 -41.39 -13.06
CA ARG A 42 10.22 -40.07 -12.88
C ARG A 42 9.77 -39.10 -13.97
N LEU A 43 9.72 -39.55 -15.23
CA LEU A 43 9.25 -38.73 -16.33
C LEU A 43 7.77 -38.34 -16.17
N GLU A 44 6.91 -39.27 -15.75
CA GLU A 44 5.51 -38.97 -15.42
C GLU A 44 5.37 -37.97 -14.26
N HIS A 45 6.22 -38.09 -13.24
CA HIS A 45 6.21 -37.15 -12.11
C HIS A 45 6.63 -35.73 -12.55
N GLU A 46 7.73 -35.61 -13.29
CA GLU A 46 8.22 -34.32 -13.82
C GLU A 46 7.22 -33.68 -14.78
N THR A 47 6.60 -34.47 -15.67
CA THR A 47 5.57 -33.95 -16.58
C THR A 47 4.34 -33.45 -15.84
N ARG A 48 3.86 -34.16 -14.79
CA ARG A 48 2.78 -33.67 -13.92
C ARG A 48 3.17 -32.41 -13.15
N SER A 49 4.40 -32.36 -12.63
CA SER A 49 4.92 -31.18 -11.93
C SER A 49 4.94 -29.95 -12.85
N HIS A 50 5.51 -30.08 -14.05
CA HIS A 50 5.54 -28.99 -15.03
C HIS A 50 4.16 -28.57 -15.53
N LEU A 51 3.20 -29.50 -15.67
CA LEU A 51 1.81 -29.16 -15.99
C LEU A 51 1.17 -28.32 -14.88
N ALA A 52 1.36 -28.69 -13.62
CA ALA A 52 0.86 -27.92 -12.48
C ALA A 52 1.52 -26.53 -12.38
N GLU A 53 2.82 -26.44 -12.63
CA GLU A 53 3.53 -25.15 -12.72
C GLU A 53 2.96 -24.27 -13.85
N MET A 54 2.73 -24.84 -15.04
CA MET A 54 2.10 -24.11 -16.15
C MET A 54 0.68 -23.62 -15.81
N GLU A 55 -0.13 -24.43 -15.13
CA GLU A 55 -1.46 -24.02 -14.67
C GLU A 55 -1.38 -22.89 -13.64
N ASN A 56 -0.43 -22.96 -12.70
CA ASN A 56 -0.18 -21.88 -11.75
C ASN A 56 0.23 -20.58 -12.45
N PHE A 57 1.09 -20.64 -13.47
CA PHE A 57 1.45 -19.47 -14.27
C PHE A 57 0.26 -18.91 -15.06
N LYS A 58 -0.58 -19.78 -15.64
CA LYS A 58 -1.82 -19.35 -16.33
C LYS A 58 -2.76 -18.63 -15.36
N SER A 59 -2.98 -19.17 -14.17
CA SER A 59 -3.82 -18.56 -13.14
C SER A 59 -3.26 -17.19 -12.69
N LYS A 60 -1.95 -17.10 -12.43
CA LYS A 60 -1.29 -15.82 -12.10
C LYS A 60 -1.46 -14.79 -13.23
N LEU A 61 -1.29 -15.20 -14.48
CA LEU A 61 -1.46 -14.33 -15.65
C LEU A 61 -2.91 -13.83 -15.80
N ILE A 62 -3.90 -14.67 -15.51
CA ILE A 62 -5.32 -14.29 -15.54
C ILE A 62 -5.63 -13.25 -14.46
N ILE A 63 -5.10 -13.44 -13.25
CA ILE A 63 -5.27 -12.49 -12.14
C ILE A 63 -4.62 -11.15 -12.49
N GLU A 64 -3.38 -11.16 -12.97
CA GLU A 64 -2.67 -9.95 -13.43
C GLU A 64 -3.42 -9.23 -14.56
N ARG A 65 -4.02 -9.98 -15.49
CA ARG A 65 -4.85 -9.38 -16.54
C ARG A 65 -6.08 -8.69 -15.96
N HIS A 66 -6.81 -9.34 -15.05
CA HIS A 66 -7.98 -8.74 -14.40
C HIS A 66 -7.61 -7.52 -13.54
N GLN A 67 -6.48 -7.58 -12.86
CA GLN A 67 -5.99 -6.47 -12.06
C GLN A 67 -5.66 -5.25 -12.93
N ARG A 68 -4.94 -5.44 -14.05
CA ARG A 68 -4.68 -4.36 -15.02
C ARG A 68 -5.94 -3.83 -15.68
N GLU A 69 -6.91 -4.68 -15.97
CA GLU A 69 -8.21 -4.25 -16.53
C GLU A 69 -9.02 -3.43 -15.53
N LYS A 70 -9.00 -3.84 -14.24
CA LYS A 70 -9.60 -3.08 -13.14
C LYS A 70 -8.95 -1.72 -12.97
N GLU A 71 -7.61 -1.67 -12.92
CA GLU A 71 -6.85 -0.41 -12.83
C GLU A 71 -7.14 0.51 -14.03
N HIS A 72 -7.19 -0.05 -15.24
CA HIS A 72 -7.55 0.72 -16.43
C HIS A 72 -8.98 1.28 -16.35
N ASN A 73 -9.93 0.51 -15.82
CA ASN A 73 -11.30 0.97 -15.61
C ASN A 73 -11.37 2.07 -14.52
N ASP A 74 -10.67 1.90 -13.41
CA ASP A 74 -10.59 2.87 -12.32
C ASP A 74 -9.96 4.19 -12.81
N HIS A 75 -8.88 4.11 -13.59
CA HIS A 75 -8.30 5.27 -14.28
C HIS A 75 -9.30 5.92 -15.23
N GLY A 76 -10.10 5.14 -15.96
CA GLY A 76 -11.17 5.65 -16.82
C GLY A 76 -12.29 6.36 -16.07
N VAL A 77 -12.64 5.91 -14.85
CA VAL A 77 -13.59 6.61 -13.97
C VAL A 77 -12.98 7.91 -13.46
N MET A 78 -11.76 7.85 -12.93
CA MET A 78 -11.05 9.03 -12.41
C MET A 78 -10.87 10.11 -13.47
N ILE A 79 -10.53 9.74 -14.72
CA ILE A 79 -10.42 10.71 -15.82
C ILE A 79 -11.77 11.36 -16.13
N ARG A 80 -12.87 10.60 -16.13
CA ARG A 80 -14.21 11.16 -16.35
C ARG A 80 -14.64 12.08 -15.22
N GLU A 81 -14.32 11.74 -13.98
CA GLU A 81 -14.58 12.58 -12.81
C GLU A 81 -13.75 13.87 -12.87
N LEU A 82 -12.46 13.79 -13.17
CA LEU A 82 -11.59 14.96 -13.35
C LEU A 82 -12.09 15.85 -14.49
N GLN A 83 -12.49 15.28 -15.63
CA GLN A 83 -13.08 16.05 -16.72
C GLN A 83 -14.40 16.73 -16.30
N LYS A 84 -15.24 16.05 -15.53
CA LYS A 84 -16.48 16.60 -14.98
C LYS A 84 -16.18 17.78 -14.05
N VAL A 85 -15.31 17.59 -13.05
CA VAL A 85 -14.91 18.67 -12.13
C VAL A 85 -14.30 19.86 -12.88
N MET A 86 -13.41 19.62 -13.85
CA MET A 86 -12.85 20.68 -14.69
C MET A 86 -13.92 21.44 -15.48
N SER A 87 -14.94 20.75 -15.99
CA SER A 87 -16.06 21.39 -16.71
C SER A 87 -16.94 22.21 -15.76
N GLU A 88 -17.20 21.70 -14.55
CA GLU A 88 -17.95 22.40 -13.52
C GLU A 88 -17.20 23.63 -13.03
N GLU A 89 -15.90 23.53 -12.77
CA GLU A 89 -15.04 24.65 -12.38
C GLU A 89 -15.01 25.73 -13.47
N ARG A 90 -14.88 25.35 -14.75
CA ARG A 90 -14.98 26.30 -15.86
C ARG A 90 -16.33 26.99 -15.90
N GLY A 91 -17.43 26.24 -15.70
CA GLY A 91 -18.78 26.80 -15.66
C GLY A 91 -19.04 27.70 -14.45
N ARG A 92 -18.49 27.36 -13.27
CA ARG A 92 -18.53 28.21 -12.06
C ARG A 92 -17.76 29.51 -12.31
N ARG A 93 -16.55 29.42 -12.86
CA ARG A 93 -15.72 30.58 -13.22
C ARG A 93 -16.43 31.49 -14.22
N GLU A 94 -17.00 30.95 -15.28
CA GLU A 94 -17.72 31.74 -16.29
C GLU A 94 -18.97 32.44 -15.70
N LYS A 95 -19.72 31.77 -14.83
CA LYS A 95 -20.85 32.39 -14.09
C LYS A 95 -20.40 33.48 -13.14
N ALA A 96 -19.27 33.28 -12.46
CA ALA A 96 -18.69 34.29 -11.57
C ALA A 96 -18.18 35.50 -12.36
N GLU A 97 -17.49 35.28 -13.49
CA GLU A 97 -17.02 36.32 -14.40
C GLU A 97 -18.18 37.11 -15.00
N SER A 98 -19.25 36.45 -15.46
CA SER A 98 -20.43 37.13 -15.98
C SER A 98 -21.15 37.94 -14.90
N SER A 99 -21.28 37.39 -13.69
CA SER A 99 -21.86 38.11 -12.55
C SER A 99 -21.00 39.34 -12.20
N LEU A 100 -19.68 39.20 -12.15
CA LEU A 100 -18.75 40.30 -11.89
C LEU A 100 -18.86 41.39 -12.95
N GLU A 101 -18.94 41.02 -14.23
CA GLU A 101 -19.12 41.97 -15.33
C GLU A 101 -20.47 42.70 -15.22
N THR A 102 -21.56 42.01 -14.85
CA THR A 102 -22.85 42.69 -14.60
C THR A 102 -22.78 43.67 -13.44
N THR A 103 -22.18 43.28 -12.31
CA THR A 103 -22.03 44.17 -11.15
C THR A 103 -21.13 45.37 -11.44
N LYS A 104 -20.08 45.18 -12.26
CA LYS A 104 -19.21 46.26 -12.71
C LYS A 104 -19.96 47.26 -13.58
N ASN A 105 -20.77 46.77 -14.52
CA ASN A 105 -21.61 47.62 -15.38
C ASN A 105 -22.69 48.35 -14.58
N GLU A 106 -23.31 47.70 -13.60
CA GLU A 106 -24.24 48.33 -12.66
C GLU A 106 -23.54 49.41 -11.82
N LEU A 107 -22.36 49.10 -11.27
CA LEU A 107 -21.56 50.06 -10.51
C LEU A 107 -21.22 51.27 -11.38
N GLN A 108 -20.77 51.07 -12.62
CA GLN A 108 -20.47 52.15 -13.55
C GLN A 108 -21.69 53.04 -13.79
N ARG A 109 -22.87 52.45 -14.03
CA ARG A 109 -24.14 53.20 -14.17
C ARG A 109 -24.51 53.95 -12.89
N THR A 110 -24.31 53.37 -11.72
CA THR A 110 -24.57 54.06 -10.44
C THR A 110 -23.60 55.19 -10.21
N THR A 111 -22.33 55.04 -10.59
CA THR A 111 -21.35 56.12 -10.50
C THR A 111 -21.70 57.24 -11.46
N GLU A 112 -22.11 56.96 -12.70
CA GLU A 112 -22.55 57.98 -13.66
C GLU A 112 -23.77 58.75 -13.14
N LYS A 113 -24.77 58.03 -12.60
CA LYS A 113 -25.94 58.63 -11.95
C LYS A 113 -25.59 59.44 -10.71
N PHE A 114 -24.63 58.97 -9.91
CA PHE A 114 -24.17 59.71 -8.74
C PHE A 114 -23.48 61.01 -9.16
N HIS A 115 -22.63 60.97 -10.19
CA HIS A 115 -21.99 62.17 -10.74
C HIS A 115 -23.03 63.17 -11.28
N SER A 116 -24.06 62.70 -12.02
CA SER A 116 -25.13 63.57 -12.49
C SER A 116 -25.96 64.15 -11.33
N ALA A 117 -26.32 63.33 -10.34
CA ALA A 117 -27.05 63.79 -9.15
C ALA A 117 -26.23 64.74 -8.28
N THR A 118 -24.91 64.55 -8.16
CA THR A 118 -24.04 65.51 -7.45
C THR A 118 -23.93 66.83 -8.19
N LYS A 119 -23.94 66.81 -9.53
CA LYS A 119 -23.94 68.02 -10.34
C LYS A 119 -25.28 68.76 -10.22
N GLU A 120 -26.38 68.04 -10.32
CA GLU A 120 -27.72 68.59 -10.07
C GLU A 120 -27.89 69.09 -8.63
N ALA A 121 -27.33 68.40 -7.63
CA ALA A 121 -27.33 68.86 -6.25
C ALA A 121 -26.48 70.13 -6.05
N ALA A 122 -25.34 70.23 -6.72
CA ALA A 122 -24.50 71.44 -6.72
C ALA A 122 -25.23 72.63 -7.36
N ASP A 123 -25.86 72.41 -8.52
CA ASP A 123 -26.68 73.41 -9.22
C ASP A 123 -27.90 73.80 -8.37
N ALA A 124 -28.57 72.83 -7.73
CA ALA A 124 -29.67 73.07 -6.81
C ALA A 124 -29.23 73.82 -5.56
N THR A 125 -28.04 73.54 -4.99
CA THR A 125 -27.50 74.32 -3.86
C THR A 125 -27.17 75.76 -4.26
N GLY A 126 -26.62 76.00 -5.46
CA GLY A 126 -26.43 77.35 -5.99
C GLY A 126 -27.76 78.08 -6.20
N GLN A 127 -28.78 77.37 -6.68
CA GLN A 127 -30.13 77.92 -6.77
C GLN A 127 -30.77 78.14 -5.40
N LEU A 128 -30.53 77.30 -4.40
CA LEU A 128 -31.03 77.42 -3.02
C LEU A 128 -30.34 78.54 -2.25
N GLU A 129 -29.06 78.81 -2.49
CA GLU A 129 -28.37 80.00 -1.99
C GLU A 129 -28.95 81.27 -2.63
N ALA A 130 -29.18 81.27 -3.95
CA ALA A 130 -29.87 82.35 -4.65
C ALA A 130 -31.34 82.53 -4.20
N PHE A 131 -32.03 81.43 -3.86
CA PHE A 131 -33.40 81.46 -3.34
C PHE A 131 -33.45 81.82 -1.85
N LYS A 132 -32.45 81.46 -1.04
CA LYS A 132 -32.30 81.93 0.36
C LYS A 132 -32.06 83.44 0.40
N GLN A 133 -31.29 83.97 -0.56
CA GLN A 133 -31.12 85.40 -0.75
C GLN A 133 -32.46 86.08 -1.10
N LYS A 134 -33.31 85.44 -1.91
CA LYS A 134 -34.67 85.93 -2.29
C LYS A 134 -35.78 85.64 -1.25
N MET A 135 -35.61 84.64 -0.40
CA MET A 135 -36.52 84.27 0.70
C MET A 135 -36.30 85.14 1.94
N ASN A 136 -35.10 85.69 2.11
CA ASN A 136 -34.89 86.80 3.05
C ASN A 136 -35.71 88.04 2.65
N ASP A 137 -36.03 88.19 1.36
CA ASP A 137 -36.84 89.27 0.80
C ASP A 137 -38.35 88.94 0.72
N SER A 138 -38.78 87.71 1.03
CA SER A 138 -40.19 87.33 0.90
C SER A 138 -40.59 86.30 1.95
N LYS A 139 -40.79 86.79 3.18
CA LYS A 139 -41.59 86.11 4.19
C LYS A 139 -43.01 86.65 4.14
N GLN A 140 -43.83 86.17 3.22
CA GLN A 140 -45.30 86.13 3.39
C GLN A 140 -45.96 85.27 2.30
N SER A 141 -46.96 84.48 2.73
CA SER A 141 -47.86 83.61 1.94
C SER A 141 -47.28 82.21 1.67
N SER A 142 -47.89 81.08 2.06
CA SER A 142 -49.31 80.73 1.95
C SER A 142 -49.60 79.41 2.71
N GLY A 143 -50.71 79.34 3.46
CA GLY A 143 -51.07 78.22 4.35
C GLY A 143 -51.93 77.11 3.74
N MET A 144 -52.10 77.06 2.42
CA MET A 144 -53.06 76.16 1.74
C MET A 144 -52.39 74.94 1.08
N THR A 145 -51.11 75.01 0.78
CA THR A 145 -50.29 73.92 0.23
C THR A 145 -49.82 72.94 1.31
N TYR A 146 -49.56 73.45 2.52
CA TYR A 146 -49.17 72.64 3.67
C TYR A 146 -50.24 71.60 4.05
N THR A 147 -51.52 71.97 3.98
CA THR A 147 -52.62 71.09 4.36
C THR A 147 -52.84 69.95 3.36
N LYS A 148 -52.62 70.17 2.05
CA LYS A 148 -52.66 69.12 1.02
C LYS A 148 -51.48 68.15 1.15
N LEU A 149 -50.27 68.68 1.33
CA LEU A 149 -49.07 67.87 1.58
C LEU A 149 -49.22 67.01 2.84
N GLN A 150 -49.86 67.55 3.89
CA GLN A 150 -50.11 66.79 5.11
C GLN A 150 -51.12 65.65 4.90
N GLN A 151 -52.11 65.82 4.01
CA GLN A 151 -53.06 64.75 3.67
C GLN A 151 -52.41 63.66 2.81
N GLU A 152 -51.62 64.03 1.80
CA GLU A 152 -50.87 63.08 0.96
C GLU A 152 -49.87 62.27 1.77
N LEU A 153 -49.17 62.91 2.72
CA LEU A 153 -48.21 62.25 3.60
C LEU A 153 -48.89 61.24 4.55
N ASN A 154 -50.14 61.49 4.95
CA ASN A 154 -50.90 60.53 5.76
C ASN A 154 -51.41 59.35 4.93
N LEU A 155 -51.83 59.59 3.68
CA LEU A 155 -52.25 58.53 2.76
C LEU A 155 -51.08 57.59 2.42
N LEU A 156 -49.91 58.16 2.14
CA LEU A 156 -48.69 57.41 1.84
C LEU A 156 -48.24 56.56 3.04
N LYS A 157 -48.35 57.11 4.26
CA LYS A 157 -48.09 56.34 5.50
C LYS A 157 -49.02 55.13 5.66
N GLN A 158 -50.31 55.29 5.35
CA GLN A 158 -51.26 54.15 5.39
C GLN A 158 -50.92 53.10 4.34
N GLN A 159 -50.56 53.51 3.12
CA GLN A 159 -50.16 52.58 2.06
C GLN A 159 -48.88 51.82 2.42
N HIS A 160 -47.85 52.49 2.95
CA HIS A 160 -46.63 51.81 3.40
C HIS A 160 -46.89 50.83 4.54
N LEU A 161 -47.80 51.14 5.46
CA LEU A 161 -48.17 50.22 6.54
C LEU A 161 -48.79 48.94 5.98
N LEU A 162 -49.70 49.06 5.02
CA LEU A 162 -50.35 47.91 4.37
C LEU A 162 -49.35 47.06 3.58
N VAL A 163 -48.48 47.70 2.78
CA VAL A 163 -47.43 46.98 2.02
C VAL A 163 -46.48 46.25 2.96
N THR A 164 -46.10 46.88 4.08
CA THR A 164 -45.23 46.23 5.08
C THR A 164 -45.92 45.02 5.72
N GLN A 165 -47.24 45.10 5.99
CA GLN A 165 -48.00 43.96 6.52
C GLN A 165 -48.09 42.81 5.52
N GLU A 166 -48.40 43.08 4.25
CA GLU A 166 -48.44 42.07 3.20
C GLU A 166 -47.08 41.42 2.94
N GLU A 167 -45.98 42.20 2.98
CA GLU A 167 -44.63 41.66 2.88
C GLU A 167 -44.27 40.78 4.09
N GLN A 168 -44.67 41.17 5.30
CA GLN A 168 -44.48 40.36 6.50
C GLN A 168 -45.24 39.03 6.42
N GLU A 169 -46.47 39.02 5.91
CA GLU A 169 -47.23 37.78 5.70
C GLU A 169 -46.56 36.87 4.66
N LYS A 170 -46.09 37.43 3.53
CA LYS A 170 -45.35 36.67 2.51
C LYS A 170 -44.05 36.07 3.05
N ILE A 171 -43.34 36.80 3.92
CA ILE A 171 -42.13 36.29 4.59
C ILE A 171 -42.48 35.13 5.52
N LYS A 172 -43.54 35.25 6.33
CA LYS A 172 -44.00 34.18 7.22
C LYS A 172 -44.39 32.92 6.45
N GLU A 173 -45.13 33.05 5.35
CA GLU A 173 -45.48 31.90 4.51
C GLU A 173 -44.24 31.24 3.87
N ALA A 174 -43.28 32.03 3.40
CA ALA A 174 -42.03 31.50 2.85
C ALA A 174 -41.19 30.77 3.93
N GLU A 175 -41.16 31.32 5.16
CA GLU A 175 -40.50 30.69 6.30
C GLU A 175 -41.17 29.38 6.70
N GLU A 176 -42.50 29.32 6.75
CA GLU A 176 -43.24 28.07 7.00
C GLU A 176 -42.98 27.02 5.93
N LYS A 177 -42.97 27.39 4.65
CA LYS A 177 -42.65 26.46 3.54
C LYS A 177 -41.22 25.92 3.68
N SER A 178 -40.27 26.78 4.03
CA SER A 178 -38.88 26.38 4.29
C SER A 178 -38.78 25.40 5.47
N LYS A 179 -39.46 25.68 6.59
CA LYS A 179 -39.52 24.80 7.75
C LYS A 179 -40.13 23.44 7.43
N ARG A 180 -41.23 23.39 6.66
CA ARG A 180 -41.86 22.13 6.23
C ARG A 180 -40.94 21.29 5.34
N LEU A 181 -40.22 21.93 4.41
CA LEU A 181 -39.23 21.23 3.58
C LEU A 181 -38.07 20.69 4.42
N ALA A 182 -37.54 21.49 5.34
CA ALA A 182 -36.47 21.07 6.26
C ALA A 182 -36.89 19.85 7.09
N ALA A 183 -38.09 19.87 7.68
CA ALA A 183 -38.63 18.74 8.44
C ALA A 183 -38.81 17.48 7.56
N ALA A 184 -39.27 17.63 6.31
CA ALA A 184 -39.39 16.51 5.38
C ALA A 184 -38.03 15.91 5.01
N HIS A 185 -37.00 16.75 4.86
CA HIS A 185 -35.62 16.30 4.63
C HIS A 185 -35.04 15.61 5.86
N GLU A 186 -35.26 16.15 7.06
CA GLU A 186 -34.81 15.56 8.32
C GLU A 186 -35.40 14.15 8.51
N VAL A 187 -36.71 13.97 8.28
CA VAL A 187 -37.35 12.65 8.33
C VAL A 187 -36.76 11.70 7.29
N ARG A 188 -36.45 12.18 6.08
CA ARG A 188 -35.82 11.35 5.05
C ARG A 188 -34.41 10.91 5.46
N VAL A 189 -33.62 11.82 6.02
CA VAL A 189 -32.27 11.54 6.50
C VAL A 189 -32.34 10.53 7.65
N ALA A 190 -33.21 10.74 8.64
CA ALA A 190 -33.40 9.80 9.74
C ALA A 190 -33.80 8.39 9.26
N ASN A 191 -34.65 8.28 8.24
CA ASN A 191 -35.01 6.98 7.63
C ASN A 191 -33.83 6.32 6.90
N LEU A 192 -32.98 7.11 6.24
CA LEU A 192 -31.77 6.59 5.59
C LEU A 192 -30.73 6.15 6.62
N GLU A 193 -30.56 6.92 7.70
CA GLU A 193 -29.69 6.57 8.82
C GLU A 193 -30.16 5.30 9.52
N ALA A 194 -31.47 5.12 9.73
CA ALA A 194 -32.03 3.88 10.28
C ALA A 194 -31.72 2.67 9.38
N ARG A 195 -31.92 2.79 8.06
CA ARG A 195 -31.55 1.72 7.11
C ARG A 195 -30.05 1.44 7.08
N LEU A 196 -29.21 2.46 7.18
CA LEU A 196 -27.76 2.30 7.26
C LEU A 196 -27.36 1.60 8.56
N ALA A 197 -28.03 1.88 9.67
CA ALA A 197 -27.82 1.17 10.93
C ALA A 197 -28.22 -0.30 10.83
N GLU A 198 -29.37 -0.63 10.24
CA GLU A 198 -29.81 -2.01 9.97
C GLU A 198 -28.80 -2.76 9.08
N LEU A 199 -28.33 -2.13 8.00
CA LEU A 199 -27.30 -2.73 7.13
C LEU A 199 -25.99 -2.94 7.88
N SER A 200 -25.59 -1.99 8.71
CA SER A 200 -24.37 -2.08 9.51
C SER A 200 -24.47 -3.19 10.56
N GLU A 201 -25.64 -3.38 11.17
CA GLU A 201 -25.92 -4.49 12.09
C GLU A 201 -25.84 -5.83 11.36
N THR A 202 -26.49 -5.97 10.20
CA THR A 202 -26.45 -7.22 9.43
C THR A 202 -25.03 -7.57 8.97
N VAL A 203 -24.26 -6.60 8.47
CA VAL A 203 -22.84 -6.81 8.12
C VAL A 203 -22.03 -7.22 9.35
N GLY A 204 -22.25 -6.56 10.50
CA GLY A 204 -21.60 -6.93 11.76
C GLY A 204 -21.94 -8.36 12.21
N LEU A 205 -23.18 -8.83 12.01
CA LEU A 205 -23.58 -10.21 12.27
C LEU A 205 -22.87 -11.19 11.33
N TYR A 206 -22.77 -10.88 10.03
CA TYR A 206 -22.04 -11.70 9.07
C TYR A 206 -20.54 -11.77 9.37
N ASP A 207 -19.91 -10.67 9.78
CA ASP A 207 -18.51 -10.67 10.17
C ASP A 207 -18.26 -11.52 11.42
N ARG A 208 -19.15 -11.45 12.42
CA ARG A 208 -19.09 -12.33 13.59
C ARG A 208 -19.27 -13.81 13.22
N LEU A 209 -20.21 -14.12 12.33
CA LEU A 209 -20.41 -15.48 11.85
C LEU A 209 -19.15 -16.00 11.12
N ARG A 210 -18.57 -15.17 10.26
CA ARG A 210 -17.33 -15.48 9.55
C ARG A 210 -16.15 -15.72 10.50
N GLN A 211 -16.03 -14.94 11.58
CA GLN A 211 -15.03 -15.17 12.62
C GLN A 211 -15.27 -16.49 13.35
N ASN A 212 -16.51 -16.83 13.67
CA ASN A 212 -16.86 -18.11 14.28
C ASN A 212 -16.51 -19.29 13.36
N ASP A 213 -16.83 -19.18 12.06
CA ASP A 213 -16.49 -20.18 11.06
C ASP A 213 -14.97 -20.33 10.91
N GLN A 214 -14.22 -19.23 10.93
CA GLN A 214 -12.76 -19.25 10.91
C GLN A 214 -12.18 -19.98 12.12
N ILE A 215 -12.70 -19.71 13.33
CA ILE A 215 -12.32 -20.42 14.56
C ILE A 215 -12.67 -21.91 14.48
N ALA A 216 -13.83 -22.26 13.91
CA ALA A 216 -14.23 -23.65 13.71
C ALA A 216 -13.30 -24.38 12.73
N ILE A 217 -12.91 -23.72 11.64
CA ILE A 217 -11.93 -24.24 10.66
C ILE A 217 -10.57 -24.47 11.33
N GLU A 218 -10.11 -23.55 12.17
CA GLU A 218 -8.86 -23.71 12.92
C GLU A 218 -8.92 -24.91 13.87
N LYS A 219 -10.02 -25.09 14.62
CA LYS A 219 -10.21 -26.28 15.47
C LYS A 219 -10.23 -27.58 14.68
N LEU A 220 -10.85 -27.59 13.49
CA LEU A 220 -10.87 -28.77 12.62
C LEU A 220 -9.48 -29.07 12.05
N LYS A 221 -8.69 -28.05 11.72
CA LYS A 221 -7.28 -28.21 11.32
C LYS A 221 -6.44 -28.78 12.45
N ASP A 222 -6.61 -28.27 13.67
CA ASP A 222 -5.92 -28.79 14.85
C ASP A 222 -6.29 -30.25 15.12
N ARG A 223 -7.57 -30.63 14.96
CA ARG A 223 -8.01 -32.02 15.08
C ARG A 223 -7.46 -32.91 13.97
N LEU A 224 -7.34 -32.41 12.74
CA LEU A 224 -6.69 -33.14 11.64
C LEU A 224 -5.22 -33.41 11.95
N VAL A 225 -4.48 -32.40 12.42
CA VAL A 225 -3.08 -32.56 12.85
C VAL A 225 -2.97 -33.56 14.01
N GLN A 226 -3.90 -33.52 14.96
CA GLN A 226 -3.94 -34.48 16.06
C GLN A 226 -4.22 -35.91 15.56
N LEU A 227 -5.15 -36.09 14.61
CA LEU A 227 -5.45 -37.38 14.00
C LEU A 227 -4.29 -37.89 13.12
N GLU A 228 -3.58 -37.01 12.43
CA GLU A 228 -2.35 -37.36 11.69
C GLU A 228 -1.25 -37.83 12.64
N LYS A 229 -1.16 -37.23 13.83
CA LYS A 229 -0.25 -37.67 14.89
C LYS A 229 -0.68 -39.02 15.48
N GLU A 230 -1.96 -39.20 15.77
CA GLU A 230 -2.54 -40.47 16.26
C GLU A 230 -2.37 -41.61 15.23
N HIS A 231 -2.55 -41.36 13.93
CA HIS A 231 -2.31 -42.34 12.86
C HIS A 231 -0.82 -42.55 12.53
N GLY A 232 0.06 -41.61 12.88
CA GLY A 232 1.51 -41.77 12.78
C GLY A 232 2.08 -42.76 13.81
N GLU A 233 1.35 -43.04 14.88
CA GLU A 233 1.76 -43.94 15.97
C GLU A 233 1.31 -45.41 15.75
N GLU A 234 0.42 -45.71 14.79
CA GLU A 234 -0.09 -47.08 14.54
C GLU A 234 0.64 -47.88 13.44
N LYS A 235 1.83 -47.46 12.99
CA LYS A 235 2.67 -48.28 12.11
C LYS A 235 4.04 -48.60 12.73
N SER A 236 4.19 -49.89 13.03
CA SER A 236 5.41 -50.68 13.31
C SER A 236 5.93 -50.77 14.75
N ASP A 237 5.09 -51.28 15.65
CA ASP A 237 5.58 -52.04 16.81
C ASP A 237 5.88 -53.49 16.39
N SER A 238 7.14 -53.74 16.05
CA SER A 238 7.87 -55.02 16.17
C SER A 238 9.26 -54.84 15.53
N SER A 239 10.16 -54.19 16.27
CA SER A 239 11.53 -53.96 15.81
C SER A 239 12.35 -55.24 15.89
N SER A 240 13.07 -55.55 14.81
CA SER A 240 14.08 -56.61 14.70
C SER A 240 15.19 -56.50 15.77
N GLU A 241 15.32 -55.34 16.42
CA GLU A 241 16.28 -55.04 17.49
C GLU A 241 16.03 -55.89 18.77
N ASP A 242 14.76 -56.17 19.11
CA ASP A 242 14.39 -56.90 20.34
C ASP A 242 14.80 -58.38 20.31
N ILE A 243 14.95 -58.97 19.12
CA ILE A 243 15.39 -60.36 18.93
C ILE A 243 16.91 -60.46 19.13
N VAL A 244 17.66 -59.44 18.70
CA VAL A 244 19.12 -59.39 18.83
C VAL A 244 19.51 -59.16 20.30
N ASP A 245 18.76 -58.37 21.04
CA ASP A 245 19.00 -58.13 22.46
C ASP A 245 18.68 -59.37 23.32
N LYS A 246 17.64 -60.14 22.97
CA LYS A 246 17.35 -61.45 23.60
C LYS A 246 18.45 -62.48 23.34
N LEU A 247 19.02 -62.53 22.13
CA LEU A 247 20.16 -63.40 21.79
C LEU A 247 21.44 -63.03 22.54
N ARG A 248 21.73 -61.73 22.70
CA ARG A 248 22.86 -61.26 23.52
C ARG A 248 22.66 -61.57 25.00
N HIS A 249 21.43 -61.56 25.50
CA HIS A 249 21.11 -61.91 26.88
C HIS A 249 21.30 -63.41 27.18
N ILE A 250 20.95 -64.29 26.22
CA ILE A 250 21.20 -65.74 26.33
C ILE A 250 22.70 -66.05 26.34
N LYS A 251 23.49 -65.41 25.47
CA LYS A 251 24.95 -65.55 25.46
C LYS A 251 25.57 -65.14 26.79
N ARG A 252 25.16 -64.00 27.34
CA ARG A 252 25.63 -63.51 28.65
C ARG A 252 25.20 -64.42 29.81
N SER A 253 24.03 -65.02 29.73
CA SER A 253 23.54 -65.97 30.73
C SER A 253 24.35 -67.27 30.73
N ILE A 254 24.76 -67.77 29.56
CA ILE A 254 25.64 -68.95 29.42
C ILE A 254 27.03 -68.66 30.00
N GLU A 255 27.59 -67.47 29.71
CA GLU A 255 28.87 -67.01 30.25
C GLU A 255 28.83 -66.80 31.78
N LEU A 256 27.70 -66.39 32.35
CA LEU A 256 27.55 -66.23 33.81
C LEU A 256 27.33 -67.58 34.53
N SER A 257 26.64 -68.52 33.89
CA SER A 257 26.44 -69.87 34.41
C SER A 257 27.71 -70.74 34.35
N SER A 258 28.70 -70.41 33.50
CA SER A 258 30.02 -71.06 33.52
C SER A 258 30.92 -70.57 34.67
N LEU A 259 30.61 -69.40 35.25
CA LEU A 259 31.35 -68.79 36.36
C LEU A 259 30.86 -69.24 37.76
N THR A 260 29.65 -69.80 37.87
CA THR A 260 29.05 -70.25 39.14
C THR A 260 29.01 -71.76 39.33
N SER A 261 29.50 -72.54 38.37
CA SER A 261 29.61 -74.00 38.48
C SER A 261 30.98 -74.41 39.03
N GLU A 262 31.01 -75.28 40.05
CA GLU A 262 32.23 -75.77 40.71
C GLU A 262 33.11 -76.68 39.83
N LYS A 263 32.82 -76.79 38.51
CA LYS A 263 33.71 -77.38 37.51
C LYS A 263 33.79 -76.48 36.26
N PRO A 264 34.96 -75.89 35.95
CA PRO A 264 35.14 -75.12 34.73
C PRO A 264 35.26 -76.07 33.54
N ILE A 265 34.39 -75.91 32.54
CA ILE A 265 34.57 -76.57 31.24
C ILE A 265 35.41 -75.63 30.37
N ASP A 266 36.68 -75.97 30.20
CA ASP A 266 37.62 -75.26 29.33
C ASP A 266 37.49 -75.76 27.89
N LEU A 267 36.84 -74.96 27.05
CA LEU A 267 36.64 -75.25 25.63
C LEU A 267 37.94 -75.19 24.79
N LYS A 268 39.08 -74.79 25.39
CA LYS A 268 40.39 -74.85 24.73
C LYS A 268 41.12 -76.18 24.97
N ALA A 269 40.84 -76.87 26.07
CA ALA A 269 41.46 -78.16 26.39
C ALA A 269 40.99 -79.29 25.47
N LEU A 270 39.75 -79.22 24.96
CA LEU A 270 39.17 -80.19 24.02
C LEU A 270 39.77 -80.12 22.60
N PHE A 271 40.44 -79.01 22.24
CA PHE A 271 41.10 -78.86 20.95
C PHE A 271 42.56 -79.32 20.95
N PHE A 272 43.17 -79.50 22.13
CA PHE A 272 44.59 -79.84 22.26
C PHE A 272 44.86 -81.35 22.28
N GLU A 273 43.84 -82.19 22.49
CA GLU A 273 43.94 -83.65 22.53
C GLU A 273 43.88 -84.33 21.14
N ILE A 274 43.77 -83.56 20.05
CA ILE A 274 43.60 -84.10 18.68
C ILE A 274 44.87 -84.02 17.82
N PHE A 275 45.92 -83.29 18.22
CA PHE A 275 47.14 -83.16 17.42
C PHE A 275 48.40 -83.55 18.22
N GLU A 276 48.72 -84.84 18.19
CA GLU A 276 50.08 -85.34 18.39
C GLU A 276 50.94 -84.95 17.16
N ASP A 277 52.00 -84.16 17.35
CA ASP A 277 53.36 -84.55 16.94
C ASP A 277 54.42 -83.46 17.22
N ASN A 278 55.40 -83.85 18.02
CA ASN A 278 56.57 -83.09 18.44
C ASN A 278 57.65 -83.04 17.33
N ASN A 279 57.44 -82.25 16.27
CA ASN A 279 58.50 -81.89 15.29
C ASN A 279 58.83 -80.38 15.27
N VAL A 280 58.24 -79.61 16.18
CA VAL A 280 58.11 -78.15 16.07
C VAL A 280 59.43 -77.38 16.25
N THR A 281 60.47 -77.93 16.87
CA THR A 281 61.68 -77.12 17.13
C THR A 281 62.68 -77.02 15.98
N LEU A 282 62.55 -77.82 14.91
CA LEU A 282 63.33 -77.63 13.67
C LEU A 282 62.51 -76.94 12.56
N ASP A 283 61.18 -77.05 12.63
CA ASP A 283 60.26 -76.49 11.63
C ASP A 283 59.94 -75.01 11.86
N VAL A 284 60.09 -74.49 13.08
CA VAL A 284 59.89 -73.04 13.35
C VAL A 284 60.89 -72.16 12.58
N HIS A 285 62.11 -72.63 12.33
CA HIS A 285 63.07 -71.85 11.54
C HIS A 285 62.78 -71.93 10.03
N LYS A 286 62.08 -72.98 9.56
CA LYS A 286 61.54 -73.09 8.20
C LYS A 286 60.27 -72.25 8.04
N GLN A 287 59.34 -72.34 8.98
CA GLN A 287 58.12 -71.54 9.02
C GLN A 287 58.43 -70.05 9.14
N CYS A 288 59.38 -69.61 9.98
CA CYS A 288 59.80 -68.20 9.98
C CYS A 288 60.48 -67.77 8.66
N HIS A 289 61.21 -68.67 7.99
CA HIS A 289 61.81 -68.35 6.70
C HIS A 289 60.75 -68.30 5.59
N GLU A 290 59.77 -69.20 5.63
CA GLU A 290 58.64 -69.27 4.71
C GLU A 290 57.65 -68.13 4.95
N GLU A 291 57.44 -67.70 6.20
CA GLU A 291 56.68 -66.51 6.59
C GLU A 291 57.41 -65.24 6.16
N PHE A 292 58.73 -65.16 6.32
CA PHE A 292 59.51 -64.03 5.79
C PHE A 292 59.45 -63.98 4.24
N ASP A 293 59.57 -65.13 3.57
CA ASP A 293 59.47 -65.22 2.12
C ASP A 293 58.01 -65.04 1.63
N GLN A 294 57.00 -65.37 2.43
CA GLN A 294 55.60 -65.01 2.18
C GLN A 294 55.38 -63.52 2.35
N LEU A 295 55.84 -62.92 3.44
CA LEU A 295 55.69 -61.48 3.70
C LEU A 295 56.44 -60.64 2.67
N LYS A 296 57.60 -61.11 2.22
CA LYS A 296 58.35 -60.49 1.12
C LYS A 296 57.62 -60.61 -0.21
N ARG A 297 57.01 -61.76 -0.50
CA ARG A 297 56.15 -61.94 -1.68
C ARG A 297 54.88 -61.11 -1.59
N GLU A 298 54.26 -60.99 -0.42
CA GLU A 298 53.10 -60.15 -0.17
C GLU A 298 53.48 -58.67 -0.31
N PHE A 299 54.64 -58.26 0.19
CA PHE A 299 55.14 -56.90 0.02
C PHE A 299 55.49 -56.59 -1.44
N ASP A 300 56.13 -57.50 -2.15
CA ASP A 300 56.42 -57.36 -3.58
C ASP A 300 55.14 -57.40 -4.43
N GLN A 301 54.13 -58.18 -4.02
CA GLN A 301 52.78 -58.16 -4.61
C GLN A 301 52.04 -56.88 -4.29
N TYR A 302 52.12 -56.35 -3.07
CA TYR A 302 51.50 -55.08 -2.69
C TYR A 302 52.17 -53.92 -3.44
N ARG A 303 53.49 -53.97 -3.59
CA ARG A 303 54.28 -53.01 -4.36
C ARG A 303 53.99 -53.13 -5.86
N GLN A 304 53.84 -54.33 -6.42
CA GLN A 304 53.39 -54.53 -7.80
C GLN A 304 51.94 -54.06 -7.99
N GLN A 305 51.03 -54.37 -7.07
CA GLN A 305 49.64 -53.88 -7.08
C GLN A 305 49.62 -52.34 -7.02
N PHE A 306 50.44 -51.72 -6.18
CA PHE A 306 50.54 -50.27 -6.07
C PHE A 306 51.19 -49.62 -7.31
N CYS A 307 52.22 -50.25 -7.89
CA CYS A 307 52.81 -49.80 -9.16
C CYS A 307 51.86 -49.99 -10.34
N ILE A 308 51.09 -51.08 -10.40
CA ILE A 308 50.01 -51.31 -11.39
C ILE A 308 48.90 -50.27 -11.21
N THR A 309 48.61 -49.86 -9.96
CA THR A 309 47.61 -48.83 -9.65
C THR A 309 48.05 -47.42 -10.11
N GLN A 310 49.35 -47.13 -10.20
CA GLN A 310 49.85 -45.82 -10.66
C GLN A 310 50.35 -45.79 -12.11
N GLN A 311 50.77 -46.91 -12.71
CA GLN A 311 51.41 -46.94 -14.04
C GLN A 311 50.55 -47.52 -15.17
N SER A 312 49.28 -47.84 -14.95
CA SER A 312 48.36 -48.14 -16.05
C SER A 312 47.57 -46.89 -16.48
N PRO A 313 48.02 -46.18 -17.54
CA PRO A 313 47.16 -45.25 -18.25
C PRO A 313 46.13 -46.09 -19.00
N SER A 314 44.87 -45.98 -18.60
CA SER A 314 43.63 -46.48 -19.23
C SER A 314 42.86 -47.46 -18.35
N GLN A 315 41.66 -47.01 -17.96
CA GLN A 315 40.51 -47.81 -17.53
C GLN A 315 40.63 -48.56 -16.19
N SER A 316 40.56 -47.82 -15.07
CA SER A 316 40.12 -48.40 -13.79
C SER A 316 38.62 -48.19 -13.60
N TYR A 317 37.87 -49.28 -13.52
CA TYR A 317 36.55 -49.37 -12.89
C TYR A 317 36.71 -48.99 -11.39
N HIS A 318 36.47 -47.71 -11.06
CA HIS A 318 36.25 -47.24 -9.69
C HIS A 318 34.80 -46.73 -9.61
N PRO A 319 33.88 -47.41 -8.88
CA PRO A 319 32.48 -46.98 -8.77
C PRO A 319 32.28 -45.61 -8.09
N GLU A 320 33.28 -45.12 -7.38
CA GLU A 320 33.25 -43.80 -6.72
C GLU A 320 33.59 -42.64 -7.67
N GLY A 321 34.44 -42.88 -8.67
CA GLY A 321 34.77 -41.87 -9.69
C GLY A 321 33.57 -41.48 -10.57
N SER A 322 32.65 -42.42 -10.82
CA SER A 322 31.42 -42.17 -11.59
C SER A 322 30.46 -41.24 -10.85
N LYS A 323 30.25 -41.47 -9.54
CA LYS A 323 29.40 -40.59 -8.72
C LYS A 323 30.05 -39.23 -8.57
N GLU A 324 31.35 -39.17 -8.33
CA GLU A 324 32.07 -37.90 -8.23
C GLU A 324 32.02 -37.10 -9.55
N GLN A 325 32.10 -37.76 -10.70
CA GLN A 325 31.89 -37.13 -12.01
C GLN A 325 30.44 -36.67 -12.24
N GLU A 326 29.44 -37.43 -11.77
CA GLU A 326 28.04 -37.01 -11.79
C GLU A 326 27.79 -35.79 -10.89
N TRP A 327 28.31 -35.77 -9.67
CA TRP A 327 28.25 -34.62 -8.76
C TRP A 327 28.95 -33.41 -9.36
N LYS A 328 30.14 -33.58 -9.93
CA LYS A 328 30.87 -32.52 -10.66
C LYS A 328 30.06 -32.00 -11.85
N SER A 329 29.39 -32.87 -12.59
CA SER A 329 28.53 -32.49 -13.71
C SER A 329 27.26 -31.77 -13.25
N GLN A 330 26.66 -32.19 -12.13
CA GLN A 330 25.52 -31.52 -11.52
C GLN A 330 25.90 -30.14 -10.96
N ILE A 331 27.03 -30.04 -10.25
CA ILE A 331 27.58 -28.77 -9.78
C ILE A 331 27.81 -27.83 -10.96
N LYS A 332 28.37 -28.33 -12.08
CA LYS A 332 28.55 -27.54 -13.30
C LYS A 332 27.22 -27.04 -13.88
N LYS A 333 26.20 -27.91 -13.97
CA LYS A 333 24.85 -27.52 -14.43
C LYS A 333 24.19 -26.50 -13.51
N TYR A 334 24.31 -26.65 -12.19
CA TYR A 334 23.78 -25.69 -11.23
C TYR A 334 24.54 -24.37 -11.32
N ASN A 335 25.86 -24.39 -11.47
CA ASN A 335 26.65 -23.17 -11.66
C ASN A 335 26.28 -22.44 -12.96
N GLU A 336 26.09 -23.17 -14.07
CA GLU A 336 25.62 -22.61 -15.34
C GLU A 336 24.20 -22.04 -15.21
N ARG A 337 23.31 -22.73 -14.48
CA ARG A 337 21.95 -22.24 -14.20
C ARG A 337 21.97 -20.99 -13.34
N ILE A 338 22.82 -20.95 -12.31
CA ILE A 338 23.02 -19.80 -11.45
C ILE A 338 23.53 -18.61 -12.27
N LEU A 339 24.54 -18.81 -13.14
CA LEU A 339 25.04 -17.78 -14.04
C LEU A 339 23.96 -17.22 -14.97
N ASN A 340 23.16 -18.10 -15.58
CA ASN A 340 22.06 -17.69 -16.45
C ASN A 340 20.97 -16.91 -15.70
N LEU A 341 20.63 -17.33 -14.48
CA LEU A 341 19.67 -16.60 -13.64
C LEU A 341 20.21 -15.23 -13.23
N HIS A 342 21.49 -15.12 -12.86
CA HIS A 342 22.12 -13.83 -12.58
C HIS A 342 22.11 -12.91 -13.80
N SER A 343 22.50 -13.40 -14.98
CA SER A 343 22.44 -12.62 -16.21
C SER A 343 21.01 -12.15 -16.55
N GLN A 344 20.00 -13.01 -16.34
CA GLN A 344 18.60 -12.61 -16.52
C GLN A 344 18.14 -11.56 -15.50
N MET A 345 18.57 -11.68 -14.24
CA MET A 345 18.28 -10.65 -13.23
C MET A 345 18.92 -9.31 -13.61
N GLU A 346 20.19 -9.30 -14.01
CA GLU A 346 20.90 -8.11 -14.46
C GLU A 346 20.23 -7.45 -15.68
N ASP A 347 19.78 -8.26 -16.66
CA ASP A 347 19.04 -7.77 -17.82
C ASP A 347 17.70 -7.12 -17.43
N MET A 348 16.97 -7.76 -16.50
CA MET A 348 15.69 -7.22 -16.01
C MET A 348 15.88 -5.97 -15.17
N GLU A 349 16.91 -5.92 -14.31
CA GLU A 349 17.29 -4.72 -13.57
C GLU A 349 17.68 -3.58 -14.51
N CYS A 350 18.44 -3.87 -15.58
CA CYS A 350 18.80 -2.90 -16.60
C CYS A 350 17.57 -2.34 -17.34
N LYS A 351 16.59 -3.19 -17.68
CA LYS A 351 15.33 -2.77 -18.30
C LYS A 351 14.51 -1.88 -17.36
N HIS A 352 14.27 -2.32 -16.13
CA HIS A 352 13.53 -1.53 -15.14
C HIS A 352 14.21 -0.20 -14.84
N LYS A 353 15.55 -0.16 -14.77
CA LYS A 353 16.30 1.08 -14.58
C LYS A 353 16.11 2.05 -15.75
N LYS A 354 16.13 1.55 -16.99
CA LYS A 354 15.86 2.37 -18.20
C LYS A 354 14.42 2.90 -18.22
N GLU A 355 13.44 2.08 -17.83
CA GLU A 355 12.04 2.49 -17.71
C GLU A 355 11.86 3.54 -16.61
N LEU A 356 12.49 3.35 -15.45
CA LEU A 356 12.46 4.32 -14.37
C LEU A 356 13.06 5.66 -14.81
N ASP A 357 14.18 5.63 -15.54
CA ASP A 357 14.82 6.84 -16.07
C ASP A 357 13.99 7.51 -17.16
N SER A 358 13.27 6.74 -18.00
CA SER A 358 12.37 7.32 -19.02
C SER A 358 11.15 7.97 -18.37
N HIS A 359 10.55 7.34 -17.35
CA HIS A 359 9.47 7.92 -16.56
C HIS A 359 9.90 9.18 -15.81
N LYS A 360 11.08 9.17 -15.19
CA LYS A 360 11.66 10.36 -14.54
C LYS A 360 11.85 11.52 -15.52
N LYS A 361 12.41 11.24 -16.70
CA LYS A 361 12.57 12.26 -17.76
C LYS A 361 11.22 12.81 -18.24
N PHE A 362 10.24 11.94 -18.45
CA PHE A 362 8.89 12.36 -18.84
C PHE A 362 8.25 13.24 -17.76
N TYR A 363 8.35 12.85 -16.49
CA TYR A 363 7.84 13.63 -15.36
C TYR A 363 8.48 15.02 -15.28
N LEU A 364 9.81 15.10 -15.38
CA LEU A 364 10.53 16.38 -15.39
C LEU A 364 10.12 17.27 -16.57
N GLN A 365 9.95 16.68 -17.77
CA GLN A 365 9.50 17.43 -18.94
C GLN A 365 8.07 17.96 -18.78
N GLN A 366 7.18 17.20 -18.13
CA GLN A 366 5.83 17.70 -17.83
C GLN A 366 5.85 18.82 -16.79
N LEU A 367 6.69 18.68 -15.76
CA LEU A 367 6.88 19.72 -14.75
C LEU A 367 7.34 21.02 -15.40
N GLU A 368 8.36 20.96 -16.27
CA GLU A 368 8.89 22.10 -17.01
C GLU A 368 7.80 22.77 -17.88
N LYS A 369 7.02 21.98 -18.64
CA LYS A 369 5.88 22.50 -19.43
C LYS A 369 4.82 23.17 -18.57
N HIS A 370 4.53 22.65 -17.38
CA HIS A 370 3.57 23.26 -16.47
C HIS A 370 4.11 24.55 -15.86
N THR A 371 5.40 24.59 -15.50
CA THR A 371 6.04 25.81 -15.02
C THR A 371 6.09 26.91 -16.08
N GLU A 372 6.36 26.55 -17.34
CA GLU A 372 6.35 27.49 -18.47
C GLU A 372 4.95 28.06 -18.71
N LYS A 373 3.91 27.21 -18.76
CA LYS A 373 2.51 27.66 -18.89
C LYS A 373 2.07 28.57 -17.74
N LEU A 374 2.54 28.30 -16.52
CA LEU A 374 2.26 29.14 -15.36
C LEU A 374 2.95 30.51 -15.52
N ALA A 375 4.23 30.52 -15.90
CA ALA A 375 4.99 31.75 -16.14
C ALA A 375 4.37 32.60 -17.26
N ASP A 376 3.90 31.98 -18.35
CA ASP A 376 3.21 32.65 -19.44
C ASP A 376 1.90 33.29 -18.98
N ALA A 377 1.10 32.55 -18.21
CA ALA A 377 -0.17 33.06 -17.66
C ALA A 377 0.07 34.23 -16.68
N GLU A 378 1.10 34.14 -15.84
CA GLU A 378 1.51 35.22 -14.94
C GLU A 378 1.99 36.45 -15.72
N SER A 379 2.81 36.26 -16.75
CA SER A 379 3.29 37.35 -17.63
C SER A 379 2.12 38.05 -18.32
N LEU A 380 1.17 37.30 -18.86
CA LEU A 380 -0.03 37.85 -19.50
C LEU A 380 -0.87 38.68 -18.52
N ARG A 381 -1.06 38.19 -17.28
CA ARG A 381 -1.77 38.95 -16.24
C ARG A 381 -1.04 40.23 -15.85
N LYS A 382 0.28 40.16 -15.66
CA LYS A 382 1.11 41.34 -15.38
C LYS A 382 0.99 42.37 -16.50
N HIS A 383 0.99 41.93 -17.75
CA HIS A 383 0.82 42.81 -18.90
C HIS A 383 -0.57 43.48 -18.92
N GLN A 384 -1.64 42.72 -18.65
CA GLN A 384 -3.00 43.26 -18.57
C GLN A 384 -3.13 44.30 -17.45
N VAL A 385 -2.56 44.04 -16.27
CA VAL A 385 -2.55 44.99 -15.14
C VAL A 385 -1.82 46.27 -15.54
N MET A 386 -0.61 46.17 -16.10
CA MET A 386 0.17 47.33 -16.56
C MET A 386 -0.60 48.16 -17.60
N ASN A 387 -1.33 47.52 -18.52
CA ASN A 387 -2.14 48.24 -19.51
C ASN A 387 -3.31 48.98 -18.87
N LEU A 388 -4.02 48.35 -17.92
CA LEU A 388 -5.10 49.00 -17.17
C LEU A 388 -4.59 50.18 -16.32
N GLU A 389 -3.44 50.01 -15.66
CA GLU A 389 -2.78 51.08 -14.91
C GLU A 389 -2.40 52.26 -15.82
N SER A 390 -1.86 51.98 -17.01
CA SER A 390 -1.55 53.01 -18.01
C SER A 390 -2.80 53.76 -18.48
N GLN A 391 -3.90 53.05 -18.73
CA GLN A 391 -5.17 53.67 -19.12
C GLN A 391 -5.74 54.54 -18.01
N LEU A 392 -5.68 54.07 -16.75
CA LEU A 392 -6.15 54.81 -15.59
C LEU A 392 -5.28 56.05 -15.33
N ALA A 393 -3.97 55.96 -15.51
CA ALA A 393 -3.06 57.12 -15.43
C ALA A 393 -3.41 58.17 -16.50
N LYS A 394 -3.64 57.76 -17.75
CA LYS A 394 -4.07 58.66 -18.82
C LYS A 394 -5.44 59.30 -18.54
N GLN A 395 -6.37 58.56 -17.96
CA GLN A 395 -7.67 59.12 -17.55
C GLN A 395 -7.52 60.16 -16.45
N ARG A 396 -6.66 59.91 -15.46
CA ARG A 396 -6.34 60.88 -14.40
C ARG A 396 -5.69 62.14 -14.96
N GLU A 397 -4.76 62.01 -15.90
CA GLU A 397 -4.11 63.14 -16.58
C GLU A 397 -5.13 63.97 -17.37
N ARG A 398 -6.02 63.34 -18.14
CA ARG A 398 -7.11 64.04 -18.85
C ARG A 398 -8.07 64.74 -17.90
N PHE A 399 -8.44 64.08 -16.80
CA PHE A 399 -9.32 64.67 -15.80
C PHE A 399 -8.66 65.89 -15.14
N MET A 400 -7.36 65.80 -14.84
CA MET A 400 -6.57 66.92 -14.31
C MET A 400 -6.54 68.10 -15.29
N GLN A 401 -6.28 67.85 -16.58
CA GLN A 401 -6.33 68.89 -17.61
C GLN A 401 -7.70 69.57 -17.70
N VAL A 402 -8.80 68.80 -17.66
CA VAL A 402 -10.16 69.37 -17.68
C VAL A 402 -10.43 70.19 -16.42
N VAL A 403 -9.96 69.75 -15.25
CA VAL A 403 -10.09 70.53 -14.02
C VAL A 403 -9.31 71.84 -14.13
N ASP A 404 -8.06 71.80 -14.61
CA ASP A 404 -7.24 73.00 -14.81
C ASP A 404 -7.90 73.98 -15.79
N GLU A 405 -8.45 73.49 -16.92
CA GLU A 405 -9.22 74.30 -17.89
C GLU A 405 -10.45 74.95 -17.24
N LYS A 406 -11.20 74.19 -16.42
CA LYS A 406 -12.38 74.70 -15.72
C LYS A 406 -12.03 75.69 -14.62
N ASP A 407 -10.92 75.49 -13.93
CA ASP A 407 -10.40 76.45 -12.95
C ASP A 407 -9.99 77.76 -13.64
N GLN A 408 -9.40 77.68 -14.85
CA GLN A 408 -9.12 78.86 -15.68
C GLN A 408 -10.39 79.57 -16.16
N GLU A 409 -11.39 78.83 -16.66
CA GLU A 409 -12.69 79.42 -17.02
C GLU A 409 -13.34 80.10 -15.81
N LEU A 410 -13.25 79.50 -14.62
CA LEU A 410 -13.76 80.09 -13.38
C LEU A 410 -13.00 81.34 -12.97
N THR A 411 -11.67 81.39 -13.13
CA THR A 411 -10.91 82.61 -12.90
C THR A 411 -11.31 83.70 -13.88
N ASP A 412 -11.45 83.39 -15.17
CA ASP A 412 -11.84 84.33 -16.21
C ASP A 412 -13.26 84.87 -15.98
N LEU A 413 -14.21 84.01 -15.59
CA LEU A 413 -15.57 84.39 -15.24
C LEU A 413 -15.63 85.24 -13.97
N ARG A 414 -14.79 84.95 -12.97
CA ARG A 414 -14.69 85.77 -11.75
C ARG A 414 -14.13 87.14 -12.07
N GLU A 415 -13.10 87.23 -12.91
CA GLU A 415 -12.56 88.50 -13.39
C GLU A 415 -13.60 89.29 -14.20
N SER A 416 -14.32 88.60 -15.10
CA SER A 416 -15.39 89.20 -15.91
C SER A 416 -16.58 89.66 -15.06
N LEU A 417 -17.03 88.88 -14.08
CA LEU A 417 -18.11 89.24 -13.16
C LEU A 417 -17.71 90.43 -12.27
N THR A 418 -16.46 90.46 -11.82
CA THR A 418 -15.91 91.60 -11.08
C THR A 418 -15.87 92.86 -11.96
N SER A 419 -15.75 92.71 -13.28
CA SER A 419 -15.80 93.82 -14.24
C SER A 419 -17.22 94.31 -14.61
N LEU A 420 -18.29 93.57 -14.27
CA LEU A 420 -19.63 93.76 -14.87
C LEU A 420 -20.83 93.98 -13.92
N ALA A 421 -20.67 94.19 -12.61
CA ALA A 421 -21.81 94.62 -11.79
C ALA A 421 -22.14 96.13 -12.03
N PRO A 422 -23.41 96.57 -12.30
CA PRO A 422 -24.65 96.07 -11.68
C PRO A 422 -25.96 95.96 -12.54
N ARG A 423 -26.96 95.21 -12.00
CA ARG A 423 -28.44 95.47 -11.93
C ARG A 423 -29.45 94.54 -12.68
N ARG A 424 -30.16 93.72 -11.86
CA ARG A 424 -31.59 93.26 -11.79
C ARG A 424 -32.39 92.63 -12.98
N VAL A 425 -32.91 91.42 -12.66
CA VAL A 425 -34.29 90.84 -12.74
C VAL A 425 -34.85 90.37 -14.11
N SER A 426 -35.30 89.10 -14.17
CA SER A 426 -36.70 88.71 -14.49
C SER A 426 -36.98 87.21 -14.27
N THR A 427 -38.16 86.96 -13.70
CA THR A 427 -38.83 85.68 -13.42
C THR A 427 -39.70 85.27 -14.59
N ASP A 428 -39.81 83.97 -14.90
CA ASP A 428 -41.09 83.31 -15.22
C ASP A 428 -40.94 81.80 -15.49
N LYS A 429 -42.00 81.07 -15.11
CA LYS A 429 -42.47 79.72 -15.52
C LYS A 429 -42.44 78.62 -14.44
N ILE A 430 -43.63 78.40 -13.88
CA ILE A 430 -44.01 77.33 -12.97
C ILE A 430 -45.06 76.48 -13.70
N THR A 431 -44.68 75.28 -14.19
CA THR A 431 -45.63 74.25 -14.69
C THR A 431 -45.05 72.81 -14.65
N GLU A 432 -44.14 72.46 -13.72
CA GLU A 432 -43.49 71.11 -13.69
C GLU A 432 -43.67 70.31 -12.38
N GLY A 433 -44.59 70.71 -11.51
CA GLY A 433 -44.76 70.05 -10.19
C GLY A 433 -45.32 68.62 -10.23
N ASP A 434 -46.09 68.27 -11.26
CA ASP A 434 -46.85 67.02 -11.30
C ASP A 434 -46.04 65.82 -11.82
N GLY A 435 -45.05 66.08 -12.70
CA GLY A 435 -44.14 65.04 -13.21
C GLY A 435 -43.08 64.61 -12.20
N MET A 436 -42.71 65.50 -11.28
CA MET A 436 -41.63 65.26 -10.32
C MET A 436 -42.03 64.30 -9.20
N VAL A 437 -43.30 64.33 -8.77
CA VAL A 437 -43.83 63.40 -7.76
C VAL A 437 -43.95 61.98 -8.34
N LEU A 438 -44.38 61.85 -9.60
CA LEU A 438 -44.47 60.56 -10.27
C LEU A 438 -43.08 59.93 -10.46
N HIS A 439 -42.10 60.71 -10.93
CA HIS A 439 -40.72 60.25 -11.12
C HIS A 439 -40.07 59.80 -9.80
N TYR A 440 -40.31 60.52 -8.70
CA TYR A 440 -39.82 60.13 -7.38
C TYR A 440 -40.44 58.82 -6.88
N SER A 441 -41.74 58.61 -7.11
CA SER A 441 -42.41 57.35 -6.77
C SER A 441 -41.86 56.17 -7.59
N GLU A 442 -41.52 56.40 -8.86
CA GLU A 442 -40.92 55.41 -9.74
C GLU A 442 -39.48 55.06 -9.35
N GLU A 443 -38.70 56.05 -8.92
CA GLU A 443 -37.35 55.84 -8.40
C GLU A 443 -37.33 55.05 -7.08
N LEU A 444 -38.28 55.34 -6.18
CA LEU A 444 -38.45 54.57 -4.94
C LEU A 444 -38.79 53.11 -5.23
N ALA A 445 -39.72 52.86 -6.16
CA ALA A 445 -40.07 51.49 -6.56
C ALA A 445 -38.86 50.75 -7.17
N ARG A 446 -38.04 51.43 -7.98
CA ARG A 446 -36.81 50.84 -8.54
C ARG A 446 -35.79 50.52 -7.44
N ARG A 447 -35.63 51.42 -6.47
CA ARG A 447 -34.77 51.23 -5.29
C ARG A 447 -35.23 50.07 -4.42
N ASP A 448 -36.53 49.90 -4.21
CA ASP A 448 -37.08 48.81 -3.41
C ASP A 448 -36.94 47.44 -4.10
N VAL A 449 -37.07 47.39 -5.42
CA VAL A 449 -36.78 46.19 -6.22
C VAL A 449 -35.29 45.84 -6.15
N GLU A 450 -34.42 46.84 -6.26
CA GLU A 450 -32.97 46.66 -6.16
C GLU A 450 -32.56 46.20 -4.75
N LEU A 451 -33.10 46.80 -3.69
CA LEU A 451 -32.91 46.36 -2.31
C LEU A 451 -33.40 44.93 -2.10
N SER A 452 -34.54 44.57 -2.68
CA SER A 452 -35.08 43.21 -2.61
C SER A 452 -34.19 42.20 -3.34
N ARG A 453 -33.61 42.58 -4.49
CA ARG A 453 -32.64 41.77 -5.22
C ARG A 453 -31.35 41.59 -4.42
N LEU A 454 -30.79 42.68 -3.90
CA LEU A 454 -29.57 42.65 -3.08
C LEU A 454 -29.75 41.84 -1.80
N ARG A 455 -30.94 41.89 -1.17
CA ARG A 455 -31.27 41.05 -0.01
C ARG A 455 -31.31 39.56 -0.37
N LYS A 456 -31.87 39.19 -1.53
CA LYS A 456 -31.87 37.80 -2.02
C LYS A 456 -30.46 37.31 -2.35
N GLU A 457 -29.66 38.14 -3.01
CA GLU A 457 -28.26 37.84 -3.32
C GLU A 457 -27.42 37.69 -2.05
N LYS A 458 -27.58 38.60 -1.07
CA LYS A 458 -26.97 38.47 0.26
C LYS A 458 -27.33 37.14 0.90
N LEU A 459 -28.61 36.78 0.96
CA LEU A 459 -29.06 35.52 1.56
C LEU A 459 -28.45 34.31 0.84
N LYS A 460 -28.34 34.36 -0.49
CA LYS A 460 -27.71 33.32 -1.30
C LYS A 460 -26.22 33.17 -0.97
N LEU A 461 -25.48 34.27 -0.91
CA LEU A 461 -24.06 34.28 -0.52
C LEU A 461 -23.86 33.81 0.93
N GLU A 462 -24.75 34.17 1.86
CA GLU A 462 -24.73 33.68 3.23
C GLU A 462 -24.99 32.17 3.32
N ASN A 463 -25.80 31.62 2.43
CA ASN A 463 -26.01 30.16 2.34
C ASN A 463 -24.79 29.46 1.75
N GLU A 464 -24.23 29.97 0.66
CA GLU A 464 -23.00 29.44 0.06
C GLU A 464 -21.83 29.47 1.08
N LEU A 465 -21.70 30.56 1.85
CA LEU A 465 -20.72 30.66 2.92
C LEU A 465 -20.94 29.59 4.01
N ARG A 466 -22.21 29.33 4.38
CA ARG A 466 -22.54 28.28 5.36
C ARG A 466 -22.22 26.90 4.82
N ASP A 467 -22.46 26.64 3.54
CA ASP A 467 -22.16 25.36 2.90
C ASP A 467 -20.65 25.12 2.85
N VAL A 468 -19.87 26.10 2.38
CA VAL A 468 -18.40 26.04 2.38
C VAL A 468 -17.84 25.84 3.79
N ARG A 469 -18.39 26.51 4.80
CA ARG A 469 -17.97 26.31 6.20
C ARG A 469 -18.25 24.88 6.70
N ARG A 470 -19.36 24.25 6.28
CA ARG A 470 -19.65 22.85 6.64
C ARG A 470 -18.70 21.89 5.94
N GLU A 471 -18.43 22.09 4.65
CA GLU A 471 -17.46 21.29 3.89
C GLU A 471 -16.05 21.38 4.51
N LEU A 472 -15.63 22.60 4.88
CA LEU A 472 -14.34 22.82 5.52
C LEU A 472 -14.25 22.15 6.90
N ALA A 473 -15.33 22.19 7.70
CA ALA A 473 -15.41 21.46 8.96
C ALA A 473 -15.34 19.94 8.77
N GLN A 474 -15.98 19.40 7.73
CA GLN A 474 -15.90 17.98 7.38
C GLN A 474 -14.48 17.58 7.00
N LEU A 475 -13.81 18.36 6.14
CA LEU A 475 -12.41 18.12 5.76
C LEU A 475 -11.48 18.13 6.97
N VAL A 476 -11.61 19.13 7.85
CA VAL A 476 -10.81 19.20 9.09
C VAL A 476 -11.06 17.99 9.99
N SER A 477 -12.31 17.54 10.14
CA SER A 477 -12.62 16.34 10.93
C SER A 477 -11.99 15.06 10.33
N HIS A 478 -11.95 14.97 9.00
CA HIS A 478 -11.33 13.85 8.29
C HIS A 478 -9.81 13.86 8.46
N GLU A 479 -9.18 15.02 8.32
CA GLU A 479 -7.74 15.20 8.56
C GLU A 479 -7.36 14.87 10.01
N GLN A 480 -8.16 15.30 10.99
CA GLN A 480 -7.95 14.96 12.40
C GLN A 480 -8.05 13.45 12.65
N HIS A 481 -9.03 12.77 12.03
CA HIS A 481 -9.17 11.32 12.13
C HIS A 481 -7.96 10.59 11.51
N LEU A 482 -7.52 11.01 10.32
CA LEU A 482 -6.34 10.44 9.66
C LEU A 482 -5.07 10.67 10.49
N THR A 483 -4.91 11.87 11.06
CA THR A 483 -3.78 12.22 11.93
C THR A 483 -3.77 11.35 13.18
N SER A 484 -4.93 11.12 13.80
CA SER A 484 -5.06 10.24 14.96
C SER A 484 -4.70 8.79 14.62
N LEU A 485 -5.15 8.29 13.46
CA LEU A 485 -4.80 6.95 13.00
C LEU A 485 -3.29 6.81 12.78
N LEU A 486 -2.66 7.77 12.10
CA LEU A 486 -1.21 7.79 11.87
C LEU A 486 -0.43 7.87 13.19
N GLN A 487 -0.88 8.70 14.14
CA GLN A 487 -0.29 8.79 15.47
C GLN A 487 -0.39 7.45 16.22
N SER A 488 -1.53 6.75 16.15
CA SER A 488 -1.69 5.44 16.78
C SER A 488 -0.76 4.37 16.16
N GLN A 489 -0.55 4.43 14.85
CA GLN A 489 0.39 3.55 14.15
C GLN A 489 1.83 3.86 14.54
N LEU A 490 2.22 5.13 14.58
CA LEU A 490 3.53 5.56 15.03
C LEU A 490 3.80 5.12 16.48
N GLN A 491 2.85 5.33 17.39
CA GLN A 491 2.97 4.89 18.78
C GLN A 491 3.11 3.36 18.87
N ARG A 492 2.37 2.61 18.06
CA ARG A 492 2.52 1.15 17.97
C ARG A 492 3.90 0.76 17.46
N PHE A 493 4.44 1.45 16.46
CA PHE A 493 5.80 1.21 15.95
C PHE A 493 6.87 1.54 16.98
N GLU A 494 6.75 2.66 17.70
CA GLU A 494 7.67 3.02 18.80
C GLU A 494 7.64 1.98 19.93
N GLN A 495 6.46 1.48 20.29
CA GLN A 495 6.32 0.40 21.27
C GLN A 495 6.95 -0.91 20.78
N CYS A 496 6.78 -1.26 19.51
CA CYS A 496 7.43 -2.42 18.91
C CYS A 496 8.96 -2.26 18.89
N GLN A 497 9.47 -1.08 18.54
CA GLN A 497 10.90 -0.78 18.52
C GLN A 497 11.52 -0.82 19.92
N SER A 498 10.82 -0.27 20.93
CA SER A 498 11.23 -0.35 22.33
C SER A 498 11.22 -1.80 22.84
N ARG A 499 10.23 -2.62 22.45
CA ARG A 499 10.20 -4.06 22.77
C ARG A 499 11.32 -4.83 22.08
N GLU A 500 11.67 -4.50 20.85
CA GLU A 500 12.84 -5.09 20.16
C GLU A 500 14.15 -4.73 20.88
N GLY A 501 14.31 -3.48 21.32
CA GLY A 501 15.44 -3.05 22.15
C GLY A 501 15.53 -3.78 23.50
N ALA A 502 14.41 -3.86 24.23
CA ALA A 502 14.35 -4.56 25.51
C ALA A 502 14.53 -6.09 25.37
N ASN A 503 14.00 -6.68 24.29
CA ASN A 503 14.22 -8.09 23.96
C ASN A 503 15.68 -8.38 23.61
N LEU A 504 16.38 -7.43 22.95
CA LEU A 504 17.81 -7.55 22.65
C LEU A 504 18.68 -7.44 23.91
N GLU A 505 18.36 -6.54 24.84
CA GLU A 505 19.07 -6.44 26.13
C GLU A 505 18.85 -7.69 26.99
N TYR A 506 17.61 -8.18 27.06
CA TYR A 506 17.29 -9.44 27.74
C TYR A 506 18.06 -10.60 27.09
N LEU A 507 18.03 -10.71 25.76
CA LEU A 507 18.76 -11.75 25.03
C LEU A 507 20.27 -11.67 25.29
N LYS A 508 20.85 -10.46 25.28
CA LYS A 508 22.26 -10.23 25.61
C LYS A 508 22.59 -10.75 27.02
N ASN A 509 21.75 -10.46 28.01
CA ASN A 509 21.96 -10.91 29.39
C ASN A 509 21.81 -12.43 29.53
N VAL A 510 20.82 -13.03 28.86
CA VAL A 510 20.62 -14.49 28.86
C VAL A 510 21.78 -15.21 28.17
N VAL A 511 22.25 -14.71 27.01
CA VAL A 511 23.40 -15.26 26.29
C VAL A 511 24.68 -15.11 27.11
N PHE A 512 24.89 -13.94 27.73
CA PHE A 512 26.04 -13.69 28.60
C PHE A 512 26.07 -14.66 29.79
N ASN A 513 24.95 -14.83 30.49
CA ASN A 513 24.85 -15.79 31.60
C ASN A 513 24.95 -17.25 31.14
N PHE A 514 24.47 -17.57 29.93
CA PHE A 514 24.60 -18.89 29.34
C PHE A 514 26.07 -19.27 29.08
N LEU A 515 26.89 -18.32 28.62
CA LEU A 515 28.32 -18.51 28.41
C LEU A 515 29.10 -18.64 29.73
N LEU A 516 28.69 -17.92 30.78
CA LEU A 516 29.35 -17.94 32.10
C LEU A 516 28.92 -19.09 32.99
N SER A 517 27.71 -19.63 32.81
CA SER A 517 27.21 -20.71 33.65
C SER A 517 27.94 -22.01 33.34
N SER A 518 28.21 -22.81 34.38
CA SER A 518 28.82 -24.14 34.25
C SER A 518 27.81 -25.28 34.48
N ASP A 519 26.62 -24.95 34.98
CA ASP A 519 25.55 -25.91 35.24
C ASP A 519 24.73 -26.23 33.99
N SER A 520 24.54 -27.53 33.73
CA SER A 520 23.77 -28.04 32.58
C SER A 520 22.28 -27.70 32.65
N GLY A 521 21.68 -27.68 33.85
CA GLY A 521 20.26 -27.37 34.02
C GLY A 521 19.96 -25.90 33.71
N SER A 522 20.77 -25.02 34.28
CA SER A 522 20.72 -23.56 34.04
C SER A 522 20.97 -23.23 32.56
N LYS A 523 21.93 -23.90 31.90
CA LYS A 523 22.17 -23.75 30.45
C LYS A 523 20.95 -24.15 29.63
N THR A 524 20.28 -25.26 29.94
CA THR A 524 19.08 -25.69 29.20
C THR A 524 17.92 -24.70 29.36
N HIS A 525 17.73 -24.14 30.56
CA HIS A 525 16.72 -23.09 30.79
C HIS A 525 17.02 -21.80 30.01
N MET A 526 18.27 -21.33 30.04
CA MET A 526 18.68 -20.15 29.27
C MET A 526 18.65 -20.40 27.76
N LEU A 527 19.00 -21.61 27.30
CA LEU A 527 18.88 -22.01 25.89
C LEU A 527 17.43 -21.95 25.43
N ASN A 528 16.47 -22.43 26.24
CA ASN A 528 15.04 -22.33 25.94
C ASN A 528 14.59 -20.88 25.77
N ALA A 529 15.06 -19.98 26.66
CA ALA A 529 14.78 -18.55 26.54
C ALA A 529 15.40 -17.93 25.26
N ILE A 530 16.64 -18.30 24.91
CA ILE A 530 17.31 -17.86 23.68
C ILE A 530 16.54 -18.35 22.44
N THR A 531 16.16 -19.63 22.39
CA THR A 531 15.40 -20.20 21.27
C THR A 531 14.01 -19.57 21.11
N ALA A 532 13.37 -19.18 22.21
CA ALA A 532 12.07 -18.53 22.17
C ALA A 532 12.16 -17.10 21.63
N VAL A 533 13.18 -16.33 22.05
CA VAL A 533 13.39 -14.96 21.57
C VAL A 533 13.85 -14.93 20.12
N LEU A 534 14.71 -15.87 19.71
CA LEU A 534 15.22 -15.98 18.33
C LEU A 534 14.35 -16.84 17.39
N LYS A 535 13.23 -17.37 17.88
CA LYS A 535 12.28 -18.22 17.12
C LYS A 535 12.94 -19.39 16.39
N PHE A 536 13.77 -20.15 17.08
CA PHE A 536 14.38 -21.36 16.49
C PHE A 536 13.32 -22.42 16.26
N THR A 537 13.47 -23.15 15.16
CA THR A 537 12.65 -24.32 14.85
C THR A 537 13.00 -25.50 15.76
N ASP A 538 12.06 -26.43 15.96
CA ASP A 538 12.30 -27.61 16.80
C ASP A 538 13.45 -28.49 16.27
N ALA A 539 13.70 -28.45 14.95
CA ALA A 539 14.84 -29.11 14.32
C ALA A 539 16.18 -28.46 14.72
N GLU A 540 16.26 -27.13 14.72
CA GLU A 540 17.45 -26.39 15.15
C GLU A 540 17.73 -26.57 16.65
N LYS A 541 16.67 -26.53 17.45
CA LYS A 541 16.75 -26.81 18.89
C LYS A 541 17.31 -28.21 19.17
N SER A 542 16.79 -29.22 18.46
CA SER A 542 17.25 -30.61 18.58
C SER A 542 18.71 -30.77 18.15
N LYS A 543 19.12 -30.08 17.07
CA LYS A 543 20.51 -30.11 16.59
C LYS A 543 21.50 -29.50 17.58
N ILE A 544 21.14 -28.39 18.22
CA ILE A 544 21.96 -27.75 19.27
C ILE A 544 22.07 -28.68 20.47
N VAL A 545 20.96 -29.24 20.93
CA VAL A 545 20.92 -30.20 22.05
C VAL A 545 21.81 -31.42 21.77
N GLN A 546 21.76 -31.98 20.56
CA GLN A 546 22.54 -33.16 20.16
C GLN A 546 24.05 -32.89 20.03
N GLN A 547 24.45 -31.67 19.64
CA GLN A 547 25.86 -31.31 19.47
C GLN A 547 26.47 -30.57 20.67
N SER A 548 25.67 -30.27 21.69
CA SER A 548 26.12 -29.54 22.87
C SER A 548 26.91 -30.44 23.81
N TRP A 549 28.19 -30.12 24.03
CA TRP A 549 29.09 -30.87 24.92
C TRP A 549 28.64 -30.87 26.40
N TRP A 550 27.79 -29.92 26.80
CA TRP A 550 27.25 -29.80 28.16
C TRP A 550 25.90 -30.49 28.37
N HIS A 551 25.24 -30.95 27.31
CA HIS A 551 23.94 -31.62 27.44
C HIS A 551 24.15 -33.13 27.61
N LYS A 552 23.94 -33.63 28.83
CA LYS A 552 23.91 -35.06 29.10
C LYS A 552 22.46 -35.54 29.03
N PRO A 553 22.10 -36.53 28.20
CA PRO A 553 20.76 -37.13 28.28
C PRO A 553 20.62 -37.78 29.65
N HIS A 554 19.53 -37.48 30.36
CA HIS A 554 19.19 -38.14 31.61
C HIS A 554 19.01 -39.64 31.32
N THR A 555 20.03 -40.44 31.58
CA THR A 555 19.87 -41.87 31.76
C THR A 555 19.21 -42.08 33.11
N GLN A 556 17.88 -42.27 33.09
CA GLN A 556 17.16 -42.79 34.25
C GLN A 556 17.75 -44.16 34.59
N LYS A 557 18.22 -44.30 35.83
CA LYS A 557 18.53 -45.57 36.48
C LYS A 557 17.30 -46.06 37.22
#